data_AF-A0A364NKX9-F1
#
_entry.id   AF-A0A364NKX9-F1
#
_cell.length_a   1.000
_cell.length_b   1.000
_cell.length_c   1.000
_cell.angle_alpha   90.00
_cell.angle_beta   90.00
_cell.angle_gamma   90.00
#
_symmetry.space_group_name_H-M   'P 1'
#
loop_
_entity.id
_entity.type
_entity.pdbx_description
1 polymer ?
#
loop_
_entity_poly.entity_id
_entity_poly.type
_entity_poly.pdbx_seq_one_letter_code
_entity_poly.pdbx_strand_id
1 'polypeptide(L)'
;MLNSSHHTTRNEALGFDAGTSSEFIETVRPDDGRLETLWVWLFIAAVLAIGAIGISVRTETHVHVPSVELNPVEQQLLTELSIAIQEIEFVTGDVGDWPDIDQLIMAQIPPFTHQSQTWRAIEKGCYLLVSAVGMHGHFMLDLNEEARILFHESPIPMISECHDLSHWHRLDTLK
;
A
#
# COMPACT_ATOMS: atom_id res chain seq x y z
N MET A 1 -62.26 -77.73 -51.04
CA MET A 1 -61.72 -77.88 -52.41
C MET A 1 -60.25 -77.48 -52.38
N LEU A 2 -59.38 -78.39 -52.87
CA LEU A 2 -57.96 -78.22 -53.28
C LEU A 2 -56.99 -77.75 -52.18
N ASN A 3 -56.26 -78.64 -51.49
CA ASN A 3 -55.12 -79.45 -51.95
C ASN A 3 -53.96 -78.61 -52.50
N SER A 4 -52.86 -78.51 -51.73
CA SER A 4 -51.51 -78.61 -52.29
C SER A 4 -50.50 -78.91 -51.19
N SER A 5 -50.05 -80.15 -51.18
CA SER A 5 -48.89 -80.65 -50.45
C SER A 5 -47.60 -80.21 -51.14
N HIS A 6 -46.63 -79.68 -50.38
CA HIS A 6 -45.22 -79.76 -50.77
C HIS A 6 -44.40 -80.29 -49.60
N HIS A 7 -43.94 -81.52 -49.77
CA HIS A 7 -42.82 -82.11 -49.06
C HIS A 7 -41.53 -81.38 -49.47
N THR A 8 -40.69 -81.02 -48.51
CA THR A 8 -39.23 -81.03 -48.68
C THR A 8 -38.59 -81.34 -47.34
N THR A 9 -38.09 -82.57 -47.22
CA THR A 9 -37.12 -83.03 -46.23
C THR A 9 -35.74 -82.45 -46.57
N ARG A 10 -35.00 -81.91 -45.59
CA ARG A 10 -33.54 -82.11 -45.48
C ARG A 10 -32.92 -81.47 -44.22
N ASN A 11 -32.24 -82.35 -43.48
CA ASN A 11 -30.93 -82.18 -42.86
C ASN A 11 -30.75 -81.28 -41.62
N GLU A 12 -30.58 -81.98 -40.49
CA GLU A 12 -29.40 -81.93 -39.61
C GLU A 12 -28.52 -80.67 -39.68
N ALA A 13 -28.42 -79.97 -38.55
CA ALA A 13 -27.13 -79.64 -37.94
C ALA A 13 -27.34 -79.11 -36.52
N LEU A 14 -26.67 -79.75 -35.58
CA LEU A 14 -26.44 -79.30 -34.21
C LEU A 14 -25.71 -77.95 -34.22
N GLY A 15 -26.39 -76.88 -33.81
CA GLY A 15 -25.80 -75.58 -33.55
C GLY A 15 -25.83 -75.31 -32.06
N PHE A 16 -24.71 -75.61 -31.40
CA PHE A 16 -24.42 -75.20 -30.03
C PHE A 16 -24.32 -73.67 -30.01
N ASP A 17 -25.40 -72.98 -29.64
CA ASP A 17 -25.39 -71.54 -29.37
C ASP A 17 -24.67 -71.30 -28.04
N ALA A 18 -23.34 -71.35 -28.09
CA ALA A 18 -22.50 -70.74 -27.08
C ALA A 18 -22.79 -69.24 -27.13
N GLY A 19 -23.55 -68.75 -26.14
CA GLY A 19 -23.79 -67.33 -25.94
C GLY A 19 -22.45 -66.61 -25.86
N THR A 20 -22.09 -65.92 -26.94
CA THR A 20 -21.02 -64.94 -26.95
C THR A 20 -21.51 -63.76 -26.14
N SER A 21 -21.15 -63.73 -24.85
CA SER A 21 -21.22 -62.52 -24.04
C SER A 21 -20.34 -61.47 -24.73
N SER A 22 -20.97 -60.56 -25.50
CA SER A 22 -20.27 -59.44 -26.10
C SER A 22 -19.72 -58.58 -24.95
N GLU A 23 -18.41 -58.66 -24.72
CA GLU A 23 -17.70 -57.82 -23.78
C GLU A 23 -17.81 -56.37 -24.26
N PHE A 24 -18.71 -55.60 -23.65
CA PHE A 24 -18.90 -54.19 -23.95
C PHE A 24 -17.76 -53.41 -23.29
N ILE A 25 -16.74 -53.10 -24.06
CA ILE A 25 -15.61 -52.25 -23.62
C ILE A 25 -16.03 -50.80 -23.79
N GLU A 26 -16.45 -50.16 -22.70
CA GLU A 26 -16.71 -48.73 -22.65
C GLU A 26 -15.40 -47.97 -22.47
N THR A 27 -15.04 -47.16 -23.45
CA THR A 27 -13.85 -46.31 -23.38
C THR A 27 -14.20 -45.03 -22.61
N VAL A 28 -13.92 -45.03 -21.30
CA VAL A 28 -14.05 -43.83 -20.46
C VAL A 28 -12.94 -42.87 -20.85
N ARG A 29 -13.30 -41.74 -21.47
CA ARG A 29 -12.35 -40.67 -21.76
C ARG A 29 -11.97 -40.03 -20.42
N PRO A 30 -10.68 -40.01 -20.04
CA PRO A 30 -10.27 -39.32 -18.82
C PRO A 30 -10.65 -37.84 -18.97
N ASP A 31 -11.35 -37.33 -17.97
CA ASP A 31 -11.61 -35.90 -17.86
C ASP A 31 -10.28 -35.22 -17.47
N ASP A 32 -9.43 -35.04 -18.46
CA ASP A 32 -8.23 -34.23 -18.31
C ASP A 32 -8.73 -32.79 -18.21
N GLY A 33 -8.92 -32.30 -16.98
CA GLY A 33 -9.35 -30.92 -16.60
C GLY A 33 -8.47 -29.78 -17.13
N ARG A 34 -7.71 -30.02 -18.21
CA ARG A 34 -6.81 -29.13 -18.92
C ARG A 34 -7.47 -27.82 -19.36
N LEU A 35 -8.77 -27.84 -19.66
CA LEU A 35 -9.53 -26.62 -19.96
C LEU A 35 -9.88 -25.85 -18.69
N GLU A 36 -10.17 -26.53 -17.59
CA GLU A 36 -10.41 -25.90 -16.28
C GLU A 36 -9.14 -25.23 -15.75
N THR A 37 -7.99 -25.89 -15.90
CA THR A 37 -6.66 -25.33 -15.55
C THR A 37 -6.36 -24.04 -16.33
N LEU A 38 -6.80 -23.94 -17.59
CA LEU A 38 -6.53 -22.76 -18.42
C LEU A 38 -7.28 -21.53 -17.90
N TRP A 39 -8.54 -21.68 -17.49
CA TRP A 39 -9.33 -20.58 -16.92
C TRP A 39 -8.76 -20.08 -15.61
N VAL A 40 -8.28 -20.99 -14.76
CA VAL A 40 -7.63 -20.64 -13.49
C VAL A 40 -6.35 -19.84 -13.76
N TRP A 41 -5.52 -20.26 -14.72
CA TRP A 41 -4.32 -19.52 -15.11
C TRP A 41 -4.63 -18.13 -15.64
N LEU A 42 -5.65 -18.00 -16.48
CA LEU A 42 -6.04 -16.71 -17.06
C LEU A 42 -6.54 -15.75 -15.97
N PHE A 43 -7.31 -16.26 -15.01
CA PHE A 43 -7.77 -15.48 -13.86
C PHE A 43 -6.60 -14.99 -13.00
N ILE A 44 -5.64 -15.87 -12.67
CA ILE A 44 -4.43 -15.49 -11.92
C ILE A 44 -3.64 -14.42 -12.67
N ALA A 45 -3.42 -14.60 -13.98
CA ALA A 45 -2.70 -13.63 -14.80
C ALA A 45 -3.41 -12.27 -14.84
N ALA A 46 -4.75 -12.25 -14.90
CA ALA A 46 -5.53 -11.02 -14.88
C ALA A 46 -5.40 -10.27 -13.54
N VAL A 47 -5.49 -10.98 -12.41
CA VAL A 47 -5.31 -10.37 -11.07
C VAL A 47 -3.90 -9.79 -10.91
N LEU A 48 -2.88 -10.53 -11.35
CA LEU A 48 -1.49 -10.06 -11.31
C LEU A 48 -1.27 -8.83 -12.20
N ALA A 49 -1.86 -8.81 -13.40
CA ALA A 49 -1.79 -7.66 -14.29
C ALA A 49 -2.46 -6.42 -13.69
N ILE A 50 -3.63 -6.57 -13.08
CA ILE A 50 -4.33 -5.47 -12.40
C ILE A 50 -3.48 -4.95 -11.22
N GLY A 51 -2.89 -5.85 -10.43
CA GLY A 51 -1.99 -5.47 -9.34
C GLY A 51 -0.76 -4.70 -9.82
N ALA A 52 -0.11 -5.20 -10.88
CA ALA A 52 1.04 -4.54 -11.48
C ALA A 52 0.70 -3.15 -12.05
N ILE A 53 -0.45 -3.02 -12.71
CA ILE A 53 -0.96 -1.72 -13.18
C ILE A 53 -1.23 -0.79 -11.99
N GLY A 54 -1.88 -1.29 -10.93
CA GLY A 54 -2.17 -0.50 -9.73
C GLY A 54 -0.91 0.02 -9.04
N ILE A 55 0.15 -0.79 -8.99
CA ILE A 55 1.47 -0.36 -8.48
C ILE A 55 2.07 0.68 -9.43
N SER A 56 2.13 0.38 -10.74
CA SER A 56 2.73 1.25 -11.75
C SER A 56 2.10 2.65 -11.79
N VAL A 57 0.77 2.74 -11.67
CA VAL A 57 0.03 4.01 -11.63
C VAL A 57 0.30 4.81 -10.35
N ARG A 58 0.66 4.15 -9.24
CA ARG A 58 0.98 4.79 -7.96
C ARG A 58 2.46 5.04 -7.75
N THR A 59 3.33 4.59 -8.65
CA THR A 59 4.76 4.90 -8.58
C THR A 59 4.93 6.37 -8.92
N GLU A 60 4.92 7.23 -7.91
CA GLU A 60 5.41 8.59 -8.07
C GLU A 60 6.86 8.49 -8.57
N THR A 61 7.17 9.16 -9.67
CA THR A 61 8.55 9.28 -10.14
C THR A 61 9.36 9.85 -9.01
N HIS A 62 10.19 9.02 -8.37
CA HIS A 62 11.17 9.47 -7.38
C HIS A 62 12.09 10.48 -8.07
N VAL A 63 11.71 11.75 -7.99
CA VAL A 63 12.64 12.86 -8.16
C VAL A 63 13.72 12.58 -7.14
N HIS A 64 14.97 12.54 -7.59
CA HIS A 64 16.13 12.36 -6.73
C HIS A 64 16.22 13.59 -5.82
N VAL A 65 15.44 13.57 -4.73
CA VAL A 65 15.56 14.53 -3.63
C VAL A 65 16.88 14.18 -2.95
N PRO A 66 17.80 15.14 -2.75
CA PRO A 66 18.99 14.91 -1.95
C PRO A 66 18.56 14.23 -0.65
N SER A 67 19.06 13.03 -0.40
CA SER A 67 18.70 12.29 0.80
C SER A 67 19.30 13.03 2.00
N VAL A 68 18.46 13.74 2.73
CA VAL A 68 18.84 14.34 4.00
C VAL A 68 19.15 13.20 4.97
N GLU A 69 20.41 13.09 5.39
CA GLU A 69 20.84 12.06 6.33
C GLU A 69 20.54 12.52 7.77
N LEU A 70 19.38 12.11 8.28
CA LEU A 70 18.99 12.38 9.67
C LEU A 70 19.70 11.42 10.63
N ASN A 71 20.25 11.95 11.72
CA ASN A 71 20.78 11.13 12.80
C ASN A 71 19.63 10.52 13.64
N PRO A 72 19.88 9.55 14.53
CA PRO A 72 18.82 8.89 15.29
C PRO A 72 17.95 9.83 16.15
N VAL A 73 18.54 10.89 16.71
CA VAL A 73 17.81 11.89 17.51
C VAL A 73 16.85 12.69 16.63
N GLU A 74 17.30 13.05 15.43
CA GLU A 74 16.50 13.80 14.46
C GLU A 74 15.42 12.94 13.81
N GLN A 75 15.67 11.65 13.60
CA GLN A 75 14.63 10.69 13.17
C GLN A 75 13.54 10.52 14.22
N GLN A 76 13.93 10.45 15.50
CA GLN A 76 12.98 10.43 16.60
C GLN A 76 12.16 11.73 16.61
N LEU A 77 12.83 12.88 16.51
CA LEU A 77 12.16 14.18 16.46
C LEU A 77 11.19 14.30 15.27
N LEU A 78 11.59 13.86 14.08
CA LEU A 78 10.71 13.83 12.90
C LEU A 78 9.44 13.00 13.17
N THR A 79 9.60 11.86 13.85
CA THR A 79 8.48 11.01 14.25
C THR A 79 7.56 11.72 15.24
N GLU A 80 8.14 12.35 16.27
CA GLU A 80 7.39 13.13 17.26
C GLU A 80 6.63 14.29 16.61
N LEU A 81 7.25 15.04 15.70
CA LEU A 81 6.59 16.12 14.95
C LEU A 81 5.45 15.61 14.06
N SER A 82 5.61 14.43 13.46
CA SER A 82 4.56 13.82 12.64
C SER A 82 3.33 13.44 13.47
N ILE A 83 3.54 13.05 14.72
CA ILE A 83 2.47 12.79 15.69
C ILE A 83 1.88 14.11 16.18
N ALA A 84 2.73 15.09 16.47
CA ALA A 84 2.34 16.42 16.95
C ALA A 84 1.35 17.11 16.01
N ILE A 85 1.53 17.01 14.69
CA ILE A 85 0.58 17.53 13.70
C ILE A 85 -0.85 17.07 14.01
N GLN A 86 -1.03 15.76 14.20
CA GLN A 86 -2.35 15.17 14.43
C GLN A 86 -2.90 15.56 15.80
N GLU A 87 -2.05 15.62 16.83
CA GLU A 87 -2.46 16.04 18.17
C GLU A 87 -2.86 17.52 18.21
N ILE A 88 -2.12 18.38 17.52
CA ILE A 88 -2.42 19.82 17.42
C ILE A 88 -3.74 20.03 16.69
N GLU A 89 -3.94 19.37 15.55
CA GLU A 89 -5.20 19.43 14.81
C GLU A 89 -6.38 18.97 15.69
N PHE A 90 -6.19 17.89 16.46
CA PHE A 90 -7.21 17.38 17.38
C PHE A 90 -7.56 18.37 18.50
N VAL A 91 -6.57 19.03 19.10
CA VAL A 91 -6.77 19.98 20.20
C VAL A 91 -7.37 21.30 19.70
N THR A 92 -6.99 21.73 18.50
CA THR A 92 -7.38 23.05 17.95
C THR A 92 -8.79 23.02 17.34
N GLY A 93 -9.24 21.86 16.84
CA GLY A 93 -10.61 21.64 16.35
C GLY A 93 -10.91 22.26 14.98
N ASP A 94 -10.47 23.49 14.73
CA ASP A 94 -10.63 24.22 13.46
C ASP A 94 -9.28 24.72 12.91
N VAL A 95 -9.15 24.72 11.57
CA VAL A 95 -7.96 25.22 10.86
C VAL A 95 -7.83 26.74 11.04
N GLY A 96 -6.67 27.20 11.52
CA GLY A 96 -6.31 28.62 11.56
C GLY A 96 -6.25 29.30 12.94
N ASP A 97 -6.66 28.63 14.03
CA ASP A 97 -6.39 29.11 15.39
C ASP A 97 -5.28 28.32 16.09
N TRP A 98 -4.13 28.22 15.43
CA TRP A 98 -3.02 27.41 15.93
C TRP A 98 -2.51 27.87 17.30
N PRO A 99 -2.24 26.92 18.22
CA PRO A 99 -1.85 27.21 19.59
C PRO A 99 -0.45 27.85 19.67
N ASP A 100 -0.20 28.65 20.70
CA ASP A 100 1.17 29.09 21.01
C ASP A 100 1.98 27.96 21.68
N ILE A 101 3.30 28.10 21.75
CA ILE A 101 4.20 27.09 22.34
C ILE A 101 3.80 26.78 23.78
N ASP A 102 3.44 27.78 24.58
CA ASP A 102 3.00 27.57 25.96
C ASP A 102 1.75 26.68 26.03
N GLN A 103 0.83 26.83 25.07
CA GLN A 103 -0.36 26.00 24.98
C GLN A 103 -0.03 24.57 24.57
N LEU A 104 0.92 24.38 23.64
CA LEU A 104 1.44 23.06 23.24
C LEU A 104 2.11 22.35 24.42
N ILE A 105 2.89 23.08 25.22
CA ILE A 105 3.52 22.57 26.45
C ILE A 105 2.45 22.16 27.47
N MET A 106 1.44 23.03 27.71
CA MET A 106 0.34 22.73 28.63
C MET A 106 -0.48 21.52 28.20
N ALA A 107 -0.70 21.35 26.90
CA ALA A 107 -1.37 20.20 26.30
C ALA A 107 -0.51 18.91 26.30
N GLN A 108 0.74 18.99 26.77
CA GLN A 108 1.70 17.91 26.83
C GLN A 108 2.09 17.30 25.46
N ILE A 109 2.00 18.09 24.39
CA ILE A 109 2.28 17.63 23.02
C ILE A 109 3.80 17.54 22.79
N PRO A 110 4.38 16.35 22.57
CA PRO A 110 5.77 16.23 22.15
C PRO A 110 5.95 16.79 20.72
N PRO A 111 7.11 17.34 20.36
CA PRO A 111 8.34 17.43 21.12
C PRO A 111 8.45 18.72 21.99
N PHE A 112 7.41 19.55 22.01
CA PHE A 112 7.43 20.88 22.65
C PHE A 112 7.67 20.84 24.17
N THR A 113 7.42 19.69 24.78
CA THR A 113 7.63 19.46 26.23
C THR A 113 9.07 19.13 26.61
N HIS A 114 9.97 18.88 25.65
CA HIS A 114 11.35 18.51 25.93
C HIS A 114 12.19 19.72 26.35
N GLN A 115 12.72 19.70 27.58
CA GLN A 115 13.59 20.77 28.09
C GLN A 115 14.94 20.87 27.36
N SER A 116 15.34 19.81 26.64
CA SER A 116 16.55 19.80 25.82
C SER A 116 16.40 20.52 24.48
N GLN A 117 15.20 21.03 24.18
CA GLN A 117 14.83 21.67 22.93
C GLN A 117 14.27 23.07 23.21
N THR A 118 14.65 24.05 22.39
CA THR A 118 14.10 25.41 22.45
C THR A 118 13.32 25.69 21.18
N TRP A 119 12.01 25.83 21.32
CA TRP A 119 11.10 26.17 20.25
C TRP A 119 10.80 27.66 20.24
N ARG A 120 10.56 28.22 19.05
CA ARG A 120 10.08 29.59 18.87
C ARG A 120 8.97 29.64 17.83
N ALA A 121 7.85 30.27 18.17
CA ALA A 121 6.80 30.58 17.22
C ALA A 121 7.26 31.78 16.38
N ILE A 122 7.33 31.60 15.06
CA ILE A 122 7.61 32.69 14.12
C ILE A 122 6.31 33.43 13.80
N GLU A 123 5.26 32.64 13.56
CA GLU A 123 3.88 33.06 13.39
C GLU A 123 2.96 31.95 13.95
N LYS A 124 1.65 32.22 14.07
CA LYS A 124 0.70 31.19 14.45
C LYS A 124 0.77 30.03 13.45
N GLY A 125 0.87 28.80 13.95
CA GLY A 125 0.97 27.60 13.12
C GLY A 125 2.36 27.31 12.58
N CYS A 126 3.37 28.11 12.94
CA CYS A 126 4.73 27.89 12.48
C CYS A 126 5.75 27.97 13.62
N TYR A 127 6.39 26.84 13.86
CA TYR A 127 7.28 26.64 15.00
C TYR A 127 8.66 26.22 14.54
N LEU A 128 9.67 26.98 14.96
CA LEU A 128 11.07 26.76 14.63
C LEU A 128 11.82 26.19 15.83
N LEU A 129 12.59 25.13 15.60
CA LEU A 129 13.53 24.59 16.56
C LEU A 129 14.84 25.39 16.54
N VAL A 130 14.99 26.27 17.53
CA VAL A 130 16.13 27.18 17.65
C VAL A 130 17.38 26.46 18.13
N SER A 131 17.22 25.51 19.06
CA SER A 131 18.34 24.72 19.57
C SER A 131 17.88 23.37 20.08
N ALA A 132 18.69 22.33 19.87
CA ALA A 132 18.64 21.12 20.66
C ALA A 132 20.01 20.45 20.77
N VAL A 133 20.16 19.60 21.78
CA VAL A 133 21.38 18.84 22.02
C VAL A 133 21.44 17.62 21.09
N GLY A 134 22.56 17.42 20.41
CA GLY A 134 22.82 16.21 19.63
C GLY A 134 22.24 16.21 18.21
N MET A 135 21.77 17.36 17.72
CA MET A 135 21.32 17.54 16.33
C MET A 135 22.34 18.34 15.53
N HIS A 136 22.32 18.16 14.21
CA HIS A 136 23.17 18.87 13.26
C HIS A 136 22.39 19.81 12.33
N GLY A 137 21.06 19.68 12.31
CA GLY A 137 20.18 20.60 11.60
C GLY A 137 19.07 21.18 12.48
N HIS A 138 18.16 21.89 11.81
CA HIS A 138 17.04 22.60 12.40
C HIS A 138 15.75 22.12 11.79
N PHE A 139 14.71 22.07 12.62
CA PHE A 139 13.38 21.66 12.22
C PHE A 139 12.43 22.85 12.26
N MET A 140 11.52 22.88 11.30
CA MET A 140 10.38 23.79 11.31
C MET A 140 9.11 22.99 11.06
N LEU A 141 8.10 23.24 11.89
CA LEU A 141 6.75 22.73 11.70
C LEU A 141 5.88 23.87 11.20
N ASP A 142 5.28 23.70 10.02
CA ASP A 142 4.36 24.67 9.43
C ASP A 142 3.01 24.00 9.17
N LEU A 143 1.94 24.58 9.73
CA LEU A 143 0.58 24.08 9.72
C LEU A 143 -0.38 24.95 8.87
N ASN A 144 0.09 26.06 8.28
CA ASN A 144 -0.80 27.11 7.77
C ASN A 144 -1.54 26.77 6.46
N GLU A 145 -0.92 26.01 5.55
CA GLU A 145 -1.54 25.60 4.29
C GLU A 145 -1.70 24.08 4.22
N GLU A 146 -0.57 23.39 4.22
CA GLU A 146 -0.47 21.94 4.34
C GLU A 146 0.52 21.67 5.46
N ALA A 147 0.12 20.86 6.43
CA ALA A 147 1.00 20.46 7.52
C ALA A 147 2.27 19.83 6.96
N ARG A 148 3.41 20.47 7.18
CA ARG A 148 4.71 20.07 6.63
C ARG A 148 5.80 20.21 7.68
N ILE A 149 6.71 19.24 7.63
CA ILE A 149 7.92 19.23 8.46
C ILE A 149 9.10 19.54 7.54
N LEU A 150 9.83 20.57 7.91
CA LEU A 150 10.92 21.13 7.13
C LEU A 150 12.22 20.99 7.92
N PHE A 151 13.31 20.75 7.21
CA PHE A 151 14.65 20.61 7.77
C PHE A 151 15.67 21.48 7.05
N HIS A 152 16.60 22.03 7.81
CA HIS A 152 17.70 22.83 7.28
C HIS A 152 19.01 22.44 7.97
N GLU A 153 20.05 22.13 7.20
CA GLU A 153 21.39 21.87 7.74
C GLU A 153 22.02 23.17 8.26
N SER A 154 22.62 23.17 9.45
CA SER A 154 23.21 24.36 10.05
C SER A 154 24.17 25.12 9.10
N PRO A 155 24.25 26.47 9.16
CA PRO A 155 23.67 27.35 10.18
C PRO A 155 22.22 27.77 9.91
N ILE A 156 21.47 28.10 10.98
CA ILE A 156 20.10 28.63 10.88
C ILE A 156 20.12 29.95 10.10
N PRO A 157 19.40 30.04 8.95
CA PRO A 157 19.19 31.32 8.31
C PRO A 157 18.31 32.19 9.21
N MET A 158 18.54 33.51 9.20
CA MET A 158 17.74 34.44 10.00
C MET A 158 16.33 34.52 9.41
N ILE A 159 15.43 33.67 9.89
CA ILE A 159 14.05 33.58 9.39
C ILE A 159 13.16 34.55 10.15
N SER A 160 12.53 35.45 9.40
CA SER A 160 11.49 36.36 9.89
C SER A 160 10.08 35.93 9.47
N GLU A 161 9.95 35.07 8.46
CA GLU A 161 8.67 34.66 7.86
C GLU A 161 8.72 33.18 7.52
N CYS A 162 7.64 32.43 7.76
CA CYS A 162 7.63 30.98 7.53
C CYS A 162 7.57 30.57 6.07
N HIS A 163 7.37 31.53 5.18
CA HIS A 163 7.30 31.30 3.73
C HIS A 163 8.67 31.39 3.03
N ASP A 164 9.74 31.84 3.71
CA ASP A 164 11.09 31.79 3.13
C ASP A 164 11.70 30.38 3.24
N LEU A 165 11.27 29.53 2.32
CA LEU A 165 11.59 28.11 2.27
C LEU A 165 12.72 27.74 1.31
N SER A 166 13.39 28.75 0.75
CA SER A 166 14.37 28.60 -0.34
C SER A 166 15.51 27.60 -0.05
N HIS A 167 15.82 27.38 1.23
CA HIS A 167 16.88 26.47 1.70
C HIS A 167 16.37 25.32 2.58
N TRP A 168 15.05 25.15 2.70
CA TRP A 168 14.44 24.14 3.55
C TRP A 168 14.10 22.87 2.76
N HIS A 169 14.45 21.73 3.33
CA HIS A 169 14.12 20.41 2.81
C HIS A 169 12.83 19.90 3.47
N ARG A 170 11.84 19.55 2.65
CA ARG A 170 10.59 18.95 3.10
C ARG A 170 10.83 17.46 3.45
N LEU A 171 10.48 17.05 4.67
CA LEU A 171 10.76 15.70 5.21
C LEU A 171 9.53 14.79 5.32
N ASP A 172 8.32 15.35 5.22
CA ASP A 172 7.05 14.59 5.27
C ASP A 172 6.82 13.70 4.03
N THR A 173 7.68 13.78 3.01
CA THR A 173 7.67 12.91 1.81
C THR A 173 8.59 11.68 1.92
N LEU A 174 9.28 11.47 3.05
CA LEU A 174 10.10 10.28 3.27
C LEU A 174 9.20 9.08 3.64
N LYS A 175 8.49 8.56 2.64
CA LYS A 175 7.80 7.26 2.69
C LYS A 175 8.60 6.18 1.97
#